data_AF-A0AAW5A7X7-F1
#
_entry.id   AF-A0AAW5A7X7-F1
#
_cell.length_a   1.000
_cell.length_b   1.000
_cell.length_c   1.000
_cell.angle_alpha   90.00
_cell.angle_beta   90.00
_cell.angle_gamma   90.00
#
_symmetry.space_group_name_H-M   'P 1'
#
loop_
_entity.id
_entity.type
_entity.pdbx_description
1 polymer ?
#
loop_
_entity_poly.entity_id
_entity_poly.type
_entity_poly.pdbx_seq_one_letter_code
_entity_poly.pdbx_strand_id
1 'polypeptide(L)'
;MIDEVEELMQHWGNQFNQIGDEGGLGSPMATIMEWGGCAPRSTPGSRDLMMASGGGMDHVAMEVAAALAQLERQSDKGALLAKLARNRYLPRPAWSVRSQLPLLGLGDDADRTYRNWVHALHQQVLVILTVRSAPRRARNMRVKSPATDLTRASTVARIRSC
;
A
#
# COMPACT_ATOMS: atom_id res chain seq x y z
N MET A 1 10.57 -18.12 -1.97
CA MET A 1 9.26 -17.45 -2.10
C MET A 1 8.93 -16.97 -0.70
N ILE A 2 8.38 -15.78 -0.54
CA ILE A 2 8.09 -15.25 0.81
C ILE A 2 6.63 -15.57 1.09
N ASP A 3 6.37 -16.46 2.04
CA ASP A 3 5.04 -17.07 2.25
C ASP A 3 4.02 -16.02 2.72
N GLU A 4 4.44 -15.11 3.60
CA GLU A 4 3.59 -14.02 4.09
C GLU A 4 3.17 -13.08 2.95
N VAL A 5 4.07 -12.83 2.00
CA VAL A 5 3.76 -11.99 0.82
C VAL A 5 2.88 -12.75 -0.17
N GLU A 6 3.04 -14.07 -0.29
CA GLU A 6 2.15 -14.88 -1.12
C GLU A 6 0.70 -14.78 -0.62
N GLU A 7 0.49 -14.91 0.69
CA GLU A 7 -0.83 -14.79 1.30
C GLU A 7 -1.44 -13.41 1.05
N LEU A 8 -0.65 -12.34 1.19
CA LEU A 8 -1.09 -10.96 0.90
C LEU A 8 -1.50 -10.79 -0.57
N MET A 9 -0.73 -11.33 -1.50
CA MET A 9 -1.02 -11.26 -2.94
C MET A 9 -2.26 -12.08 -3.32
N GLN A 10 -2.44 -13.25 -2.71
CA GLN A 10 -3.65 -14.07 -2.89
C GLN A 10 -4.88 -13.37 -2.32
N HIS A 11 -4.78 -12.76 -1.14
CA HIS A 11 -5.85 -11.96 -0.55
C HIS A 11 -6.21 -10.78 -1.46
N TRP A 12 -5.22 -10.05 -1.97
CA TRP A 12 -5.45 -9.00 -2.97
C TRP A 12 -6.21 -9.51 -4.19
N GLY A 13 -5.78 -10.62 -4.80
CA GLY A 13 -6.47 -11.20 -5.95
C GLY A 13 -7.91 -11.66 -5.64
N ASN A 14 -8.15 -12.19 -4.45
CA ASN A 14 -9.50 -12.53 -3.98
C ASN A 14 -10.38 -11.29 -3.84
N GLN A 15 -9.88 -10.21 -3.24
CA GLN A 15 -10.62 -8.97 -3.07
C GLN A 15 -10.90 -8.30 -4.42
N PHE A 16 -9.90 -8.26 -5.31
CA PHE A 16 -10.04 -7.68 -6.65
C PHE A 16 -11.17 -8.37 -7.46
N ASN A 17 -11.25 -9.70 -7.40
CA ASN A 17 -12.30 -10.45 -8.10
C ASN A 17 -13.70 -10.31 -7.47
N GLN A 18 -13.78 -10.04 -6.16
CA GLN A 18 -15.06 -9.87 -5.46
C GLN A 18 -15.66 -8.48 -5.69
N ILE A 19 -14.82 -7.45 -5.78
CA ILE A 19 -15.25 -6.05 -5.80
C ILE A 19 -15.24 -5.47 -7.23
N GLY A 20 -14.47 -6.06 -8.16
CA GLY A 20 -14.21 -5.47 -9.47
C GLY A 20 -13.26 -4.25 -9.35
N ASP A 21 -12.74 -3.76 -10.48
CA ASP A 21 -11.80 -2.63 -10.54
C ASP A 21 -12.38 -1.30 -9.98
N GLU A 22 -13.69 -1.27 -9.67
CA GLU A 22 -14.40 -0.22 -8.96
C GLU A 22 -14.54 -0.50 -7.46
N GLY A 23 -13.42 -0.84 -6.81
CA GLY A 23 -13.31 -0.89 -5.35
C GLY A 23 -13.44 0.49 -4.73
N GLY A 24 -14.68 0.98 -4.68
CA GLY A 24 -15.08 2.17 -3.97
C GLY A 24 -14.49 2.13 -2.56
N LEU A 25 -13.77 3.20 -2.22
CA LEU A 25 -13.26 3.50 -0.89
C LEU A 25 -14.24 2.99 0.16
N GLY A 26 -13.94 1.85 0.80
CA GLY A 26 -14.70 1.37 1.94
C GLY A 26 -14.77 2.51 2.93
N SER A 27 -15.95 3.13 3.04
CA SER A 27 -16.10 4.33 3.84
C SER A 27 -15.63 3.99 5.26
N PRO A 28 -14.81 4.81 5.92
CA PRO A 28 -14.46 4.60 7.33
C PRO A 28 -15.73 4.42 8.19
N MET A 29 -16.86 4.98 7.76
CA MET A 29 -18.18 4.77 8.34
C MET A 29 -18.68 3.32 8.23
N ALA A 30 -18.45 2.64 7.10
CA ALA A 30 -18.86 1.26 6.87
C ALA A 30 -18.10 0.28 7.78
N THR A 31 -16.79 0.49 7.96
CA THR A 31 -15.98 -0.29 8.91
C THR A 31 -16.39 -0.04 10.36
N ILE A 32 -16.84 1.18 10.71
CA ILE A 32 -17.36 1.50 12.05
C ILE A 32 -18.72 0.83 12.29
N MET A 33 -19.60 0.78 11.28
CA MET A 33 -20.90 0.12 11.38
C MET A 33 -20.79 -1.40 11.48
N GLU A 34 -19.86 -2.02 10.74
CA GLU A 34 -19.66 -3.47 10.77
C GLU A 34 -19.24 -3.99 12.16
N TRP A 35 -18.54 -3.17 12.96
CA TRP A 35 -18.00 -3.58 14.27
C TRP A 35 -18.58 -2.83 15.48
N GLY A 36 -19.71 -2.12 15.30
CA GLY A 36 -20.45 -1.51 16.41
C GLY A 36 -19.62 -0.56 17.30
N GLY A 37 -18.58 0.07 16.74
CA GLY A 37 -17.71 1.01 17.48
C GLY A 37 -16.61 0.38 18.35
N CYS A 38 -16.36 -0.94 18.27
CA CYS A 38 -15.29 -1.59 19.04
C CYS A 38 -14.20 -2.13 18.10
N ALA A 39 -13.06 -1.44 18.03
CA ALA A 39 -11.93 -1.85 17.17
C ALA A 39 -11.42 -3.25 17.57
N PRO A 40 -11.24 -4.19 16.61
CA PRO A 40 -10.85 -5.56 16.92
C PRO A 40 -9.45 -5.62 17.53
N ARG A 41 -9.34 -6.23 18.72
CA ARG A 41 -8.08 -6.47 19.41
C ARG A 41 -7.31 -7.62 18.73
N SER A 42 -6.26 -7.22 18.01
CA SER A 42 -5.01 -7.94 17.67
C SER A 42 -5.01 -9.48 17.74
N THR A 43 -5.02 -10.15 16.57
CA THR A 43 -4.45 -11.50 16.42
C THR A 43 -2.97 -11.40 16.01
N PRO A 44 -2.05 -12.19 16.61
CA PRO A 44 -0.63 -12.21 16.25
C PRO A 44 -0.36 -12.92 14.92
N GLY A 45 0.51 -12.34 14.08
CA GLY A 45 0.96 -12.88 12.79
C GLY A 45 0.53 -12.00 11.61
N SER A 46 1.50 -11.58 10.78
CA SER A 46 1.38 -10.77 9.56
C SER A 46 0.78 -9.35 9.68
N ARG A 47 0.13 -9.00 10.81
CA ARG A 47 -0.52 -7.70 11.05
C ARG A 47 0.41 -6.51 11.34
N ASP A 48 1.64 -6.76 11.77
CA ASP A 48 2.51 -5.69 12.29
C ASP A 48 2.99 -4.72 11.21
N LEU A 49 3.02 -5.17 9.94
CA LEU A 49 3.45 -4.35 8.82
C LEU A 49 2.36 -3.41 8.29
N MET A 50 1.07 -3.53 8.66
CA MET A 50 0.00 -2.71 8.08
C MET A 50 -1.04 -2.16 9.06
N MET A 51 -1.14 -2.71 10.28
CA MET A 51 -2.12 -2.24 11.26
C MET A 51 -1.71 -0.92 11.96
N ALA A 52 -0.47 -0.45 11.78
CA ALA A 52 -0.05 0.86 12.30
C ALA A 52 -0.84 2.04 11.69
N SER A 53 -1.55 1.83 10.57
CA SER A 53 -2.34 2.85 9.88
C SER A 53 -3.86 2.72 10.05
N GLY A 54 -4.37 1.80 10.87
CA GLY A 54 -5.80 1.74 11.22
C GLY A 54 -6.77 1.40 10.09
N GLY A 55 -6.31 0.82 8.97
CA GLY A 55 -7.18 0.41 7.87
C GLY A 55 -7.67 -1.04 8.03
N GLY A 56 -8.95 -1.29 7.72
CA GLY A 56 -9.56 -2.63 7.74
C GLY A 56 -8.96 -3.62 6.73
N MET A 57 -9.52 -4.82 6.63
CA MET A 57 -9.03 -5.92 5.77
C MET A 57 -8.86 -5.50 4.29
N ASP A 58 -9.65 -4.55 3.81
CA ASP A 58 -9.60 -4.00 2.46
C ASP A 58 -8.41 -3.06 2.25
N HIS A 59 -7.93 -2.41 3.32
CA HIS A 59 -6.77 -1.53 3.25
C HIS A 59 -5.51 -2.28 2.82
N VAL A 60 -5.35 -3.52 3.30
CA VAL A 60 -4.23 -4.39 2.94
C VAL A 60 -4.22 -4.67 1.43
N ALA A 61 -5.37 -5.03 0.86
CA ALA A 61 -5.50 -5.26 -0.58
C ALA A 61 -5.25 -3.98 -1.38
N MET A 62 -5.74 -2.82 -0.91
CA MET A 62 -5.46 -1.52 -1.54
C MET A 62 -3.98 -1.15 -1.51
N GLU A 63 -3.28 -1.42 -0.41
CA GLU A 63 -1.84 -1.15 -0.31
C GLU A 63 -1.02 -2.06 -1.23
N VAL A 64 -1.42 -3.32 -1.39
CA VAL A 64 -0.81 -4.22 -2.38
C VAL A 64 -1.06 -3.71 -3.80
N ALA A 65 -2.29 -3.29 -4.13
CA ALA A 65 -2.61 -2.69 -5.43
C ALA A 65 -1.77 -1.43 -5.70
N ALA A 66 -1.63 -0.56 -4.69
CA ALA A 66 -0.81 0.64 -4.77
C ALA A 66 0.69 0.32 -4.91
N ALA A 67 1.18 -0.72 -4.24
CA ALA A 67 2.56 -1.19 -4.37
C ALA A 67 2.85 -1.71 -5.78
N LEU A 68 1.93 -2.48 -6.37
CA LEU A 68 2.04 -2.96 -7.76
C LEU A 68 2.01 -1.79 -8.77
N ALA A 69 1.12 -0.82 -8.59
CA ALA A 69 1.06 0.38 -9.43
C ALA A 69 2.30 1.28 -9.28
N GLN A 70 2.94 1.27 -8.11
CA GLN A 70 4.22 1.93 -7.92
C GLN A 70 5.35 1.17 -8.63
N LEU A 71 5.41 -0.16 -8.48
CA LEU A 71 6.41 -1.01 -9.12
C LEU A 71 6.39 -0.87 -10.66
N GLU A 72 5.19 -0.86 -11.24
CA GLU A 72 4.98 -0.69 -12.68
C GLU A 72 5.52 0.65 -13.21
N ARG A 73 5.39 1.74 -12.45
CA ARG A 73 5.87 3.07 -12.85
C ARG A 73 7.38 3.26 -12.68
N GLN A 74 8.04 2.43 -11.86
CA GLN A 74 9.45 2.62 -11.53
C GLN A 74 10.41 2.10 -12.61
N SER A 75 10.04 1.07 -13.37
CA SER A 75 10.90 0.51 -14.43
C SER A 75 10.15 -0.48 -15.33
N ASP A 76 10.71 -0.74 -16.53
CA ASP A 76 10.19 -1.78 -17.44
C ASP A 76 10.20 -3.17 -16.80
N LYS A 77 11.24 -3.49 -16.02
CA LYS A 77 11.32 -4.73 -15.24
C LYS A 77 10.19 -4.79 -14.20
N GLY A 78 9.89 -3.67 -13.54
CA GLY A 78 8.79 -3.54 -12.59
C GLY A 78 7.42 -3.73 -13.25
N ALA A 79 7.22 -3.16 -14.44
CA ALA A 79 6.02 -3.38 -15.24
C ALA A 79 5.82 -4.87 -15.59
N LEU A 80 6.91 -5.57 -15.94
CA LEU A 80 6.86 -7.00 -16.20
C LEU A 80 6.53 -7.83 -14.95
N LEU A 81 7.05 -7.46 -13.77
CA LEU A 81 6.68 -8.09 -12.50
C LEU A 81 5.22 -7.81 -12.11
N ALA A 82 4.71 -6.61 -12.37
CA ALA A 82 3.30 -6.29 -12.17
C ALA A 82 2.39 -7.10 -13.11
N LYS A 83 2.82 -7.31 -14.37
CA LYS A 83 2.14 -8.21 -15.30
C LYS A 83 2.12 -9.65 -14.81
N LEU A 84 3.24 -10.16 -14.27
CA LEU A 84 3.31 -11.47 -13.62
C LEU A 84 2.31 -11.58 -12.46
N ALA A 85 2.24 -10.57 -11.58
CA ALA A 85 1.29 -10.55 -10.48
C ALA A 85 -0.17 -10.67 -10.99
N ARG A 86 -0.54 -9.85 -11.97
CA ARG A 86 -1.88 -9.86 -12.57
C ARG A 86 -2.23 -11.24 -13.15
N ASN A 87 -1.34 -11.82 -13.95
CA ASN A 87 -1.54 -13.13 -14.57
C ASN A 87 -1.65 -14.27 -13.55
N ARG A 88 -0.96 -14.15 -12.41
CA ARG A 88 -0.88 -15.22 -11.41
C ARG A 88 -2.06 -15.19 -10.44
N TYR A 89 -2.43 -14.02 -9.92
CA TYR A 89 -3.37 -13.91 -8.79
C TYR A 89 -4.79 -13.52 -9.19
N LEU A 90 -5.01 -12.93 -10.36
CA LEU A 90 -6.34 -12.48 -10.78
C LEU A 90 -7.20 -13.59 -11.43
N PRO A 91 -6.68 -14.44 -12.34
CA PRO A 91 -7.53 -15.43 -13.00
C PRO A 91 -8.20 -16.41 -12.03
N ARG A 92 -9.50 -16.64 -12.26
CA ARG A 92 -10.33 -17.63 -11.57
C ARG A 92 -11.06 -18.47 -12.63
N PRO A 93 -10.70 -19.75 -12.84
CA PRO A 93 -9.67 -20.52 -12.12
C PRO A 93 -8.24 -20.03 -12.42
N ALA A 94 -7.31 -20.32 -11.51
CA ALA A 94 -5.90 -19.95 -11.66
C ALA A 94 -5.27 -20.66 -12.88
N TRP A 95 -4.46 -19.95 -13.65
CA TRP A 95 -3.75 -20.52 -14.79
C TRP A 95 -2.59 -21.41 -14.34
N SER A 96 -2.32 -22.46 -15.11
CA SER A 96 -1.11 -23.26 -14.95
C SER A 96 0.14 -22.41 -15.20
N VAL A 97 1.27 -22.74 -14.56
CA VAL A 97 2.55 -22.04 -14.78
C VAL A 97 2.91 -22.04 -16.27
N ARG A 98 2.78 -23.20 -16.94
CA ARG A 98 3.05 -23.35 -18.38
C ARG A 98 2.23 -22.39 -19.25
N SER A 99 0.96 -22.18 -18.92
CA SER A 99 0.09 -21.24 -19.65
C SER A 99 0.50 -19.77 -19.43
N GLN A 100 1.19 -19.46 -18.34
CA GLN A 100 1.66 -18.11 -18.03
C GLN A 100 2.99 -17.76 -18.72
N LEU A 101 3.85 -18.75 -19.01
CA LEU A 101 5.19 -18.49 -19.58
C LEU A 101 5.13 -17.72 -20.91
N PRO A 102 4.29 -18.10 -21.91
CA PRO A 102 4.20 -17.36 -23.17
C PRO A 102 3.73 -15.93 -23.00
N LEU A 103 2.81 -15.69 -22.05
CA LEU A 103 2.28 -14.34 -21.75
C LEU A 103 3.35 -13.41 -21.17
N LEU A 104 4.40 -13.99 -20.59
CA LEU A 104 5.55 -13.31 -20.01
C LEU A 104 6.75 -13.25 -20.96
N GLY A 105 6.63 -13.79 -22.18
CA GLY A 105 7.72 -13.91 -23.13
C GLY A 105 8.81 -14.89 -22.69
N LEU A 106 8.48 -15.83 -21.80
CA LEU A 106 9.37 -16.89 -21.35
C LEU A 106 9.17 -18.14 -22.21
N GLY A 107 10.25 -18.89 -22.45
CA GLY A 107 10.18 -20.19 -23.12
C GLY A 107 9.52 -21.27 -22.26
N ASP A 108 9.08 -22.36 -22.90
CA ASP A 108 8.27 -23.42 -22.27
C ASP A 108 8.94 -24.16 -21.10
N ASP A 109 10.28 -24.10 -21.00
CA ASP A 109 11.08 -24.76 -19.94
C ASP A 109 11.67 -23.76 -18.92
N ALA A 110 11.05 -22.58 -18.81
CA ALA A 110 11.54 -21.49 -17.96
C ALA A 110 11.01 -21.53 -16.51
N ASP A 111 10.68 -22.70 -15.96
CA ASP A 111 10.12 -22.87 -14.61
C ASP A 111 10.99 -22.23 -13.52
N ARG A 112 12.31 -22.41 -13.60
CA ARG A 112 13.25 -21.81 -12.64
C ARG A 112 13.24 -20.28 -12.74
N THR A 113 13.23 -19.74 -13.95
CA THR A 113 13.17 -18.30 -14.20
C THR A 113 11.86 -17.72 -13.69
N TYR A 114 10.75 -18.39 -13.93
CA TYR A 114 9.43 -18.02 -13.40
C TYR A 114 9.44 -17.95 -11.86
N ARG A 115 9.94 -18.99 -11.18
CA ARG A 115 10.05 -18.99 -9.71
C ARG A 115 10.94 -17.87 -9.19
N ASN A 116 12.04 -17.58 -9.89
CA ASN A 116 12.92 -16.46 -9.55
C ASN A 116 12.20 -15.11 -9.72
N TRP A 117 11.34 -14.95 -10.73
CA TRP A 117 10.57 -13.73 -10.93
C TRP A 117 9.48 -13.57 -9.88
N VAL A 118 8.80 -14.65 -9.48
CA VAL A 118 7.86 -14.62 -8.34
C VAL A 118 8.59 -14.22 -7.07
N HIS A 119 9.78 -14.78 -6.83
CA HIS A 119 10.60 -14.38 -5.69
C HIS A 119 10.96 -12.89 -5.71
N ALA A 120 11.41 -12.39 -6.86
CA ALA A 120 11.76 -10.99 -7.05
C ALA A 120 10.55 -10.07 -6.85
N LEU A 121 9.37 -10.47 -7.36
CA LEU A 121 8.11 -9.78 -7.11
C LEU A 121 7.84 -9.66 -5.61
N HIS A 122 7.96 -10.75 -4.85
CA HIS A 122 7.69 -10.73 -3.41
C HIS A 122 8.65 -9.80 -2.67
N GLN A 123 9.94 -9.82 -3.04
CA GLN A 123 10.93 -8.93 -2.46
C GLN A 123 10.61 -7.45 -2.74
N GLN A 124 10.25 -7.11 -3.97
CA GLN A 124 9.92 -5.73 -4.35
C GLN A 124 8.65 -5.23 -3.66
N VAL A 125 7.60 -6.06 -3.62
CA VAL A 125 6.36 -5.72 -2.93
C VAL A 125 6.63 -5.50 -1.44
N LEU A 126 7.40 -6.38 -0.79
CA LEU A 126 7.76 -6.22 0.63
C LEU A 126 8.54 -4.91 0.88
N VAL A 127 9.51 -4.58 0.03
CA VAL A 127 10.27 -3.32 0.16
C VAL A 127 9.34 -2.11 0.01
N ILE A 128 8.43 -2.11 -0.95
CA ILE A 128 7.51 -0.99 -1.15
C ILE A 128 6.54 -0.87 0.04
N LEU A 129 5.98 -1.99 0.50
CA LEU A 129 5.05 -2.01 1.62
C LEU A 129 5.72 -1.55 2.92
N THR A 130 6.93 -2.02 3.23
CA THR A 130 7.67 -1.58 4.42
C THR A 130 7.96 -0.07 4.41
N VAL A 131 8.29 0.51 3.25
CA VAL A 131 8.47 1.96 3.11
C VAL A 131 7.16 2.73 3.29
N ARG A 132 6.04 2.18 2.78
CA ARG A 132 4.72 2.82 2.87
C ARG A 132 4.10 2.74 4.27
N SER A 133 4.36 1.65 4.97
CA SER A 133 3.88 1.40 6.33
C SER A 133 4.74 2.04 7.40
N ALA A 134 5.96 2.47 7.06
CA ALA A 134 6.81 3.19 8.00
C ALA A 134 6.04 4.39 8.56
N PRO A 135 5.89 4.51 9.90
CA PRO A 135 5.07 5.55 10.49
C PRO A 135 5.55 6.90 9.98
N ARG A 136 4.60 7.71 9.50
CA ARG A 136 4.78 9.08 8.98
C ARG A 136 5.27 10.08 10.07
N ARG A 137 5.98 9.61 11.10
CA ARG A 137 6.49 10.34 12.27
C ARG A 137 7.32 11.57 11.90
N ALA A 138 7.97 11.59 10.74
CA ALA A 138 8.83 12.72 10.35
C ALA A 138 8.10 13.88 9.67
N ARG A 139 6.86 13.72 9.17
CA ARG A 139 6.23 14.76 8.34
C ARG A 139 5.39 15.78 9.14
N ASN A 140 5.06 15.49 10.40
CA ASN A 140 4.30 16.40 11.28
C ASN A 140 5.16 17.14 12.31
N MET A 141 6.49 16.92 12.38
CA MET A 141 7.38 17.61 13.32
C MET A 141 8.14 18.82 12.72
N ARG A 142 7.81 19.27 11.50
CA ARG A 142 8.45 20.45 10.90
C ARG A 142 7.46 21.49 10.38
N VAL A 143 6.57 21.92 11.28
CA VAL A 143 6.00 23.29 11.26
C VAL A 143 5.93 23.78 12.72
N LYS A 144 7.09 24.04 13.33
CA LYS A 144 7.19 25.16 14.26
C LYS A 144 7.74 26.31 13.44
N SER A 145 6.86 27.10 12.86
CA SER A 145 7.21 28.40 12.31
C SER A 145 7.87 29.22 13.43
N PRO A 146 9.10 29.72 13.28
CA PRO A 146 9.54 30.83 14.09
C PRO A 146 8.92 32.11 13.51
N ALA A 147 8.61 33.05 14.39
CA ALA A 147 8.12 34.39 14.09
C ALA A 147 6.64 34.53 13.74
N THR A 148 5.84 34.82 14.77
CA THR A 148 4.90 35.94 14.65
C THR A 148 5.04 36.76 15.93
N ASP A 149 6.06 37.62 15.93
CA ASP A 149 6.28 38.63 16.97
C ASP A 149 5.28 39.77 16.73
N LEU A 150 4.04 39.58 17.18
CA LEU A 150 2.99 40.60 17.12
C LEU A 150 3.01 41.44 18.40
N THR A 151 4.09 42.19 18.60
CA THR A 151 4.14 43.21 19.64
C THR A 151 4.86 44.47 19.16
N ARG A 152 4.46 44.99 18.00
CA ARG A 152 4.73 46.39 17.63
C ARG A 152 3.61 47.26 18.18
N ALA A 153 3.73 47.66 19.44
CA ALA A 153 2.93 48.71 20.04
C ALA A 153 3.25 50.04 19.34
N SER A 154 2.39 50.45 18.41
CA SER A 154 2.24 51.86 18.02
C SER A 154 1.11 52.44 18.85
N THR A 155 1.42 53.33 19.79
CA THR A 155 0.43 54.23 20.37
C THR A 155 1.06 55.58 20.73
N VAL A 156 0.92 56.51 19.79
CA VAL A 156 0.52 57.91 19.96
C VAL A 156 1.36 58.78 20.92
N ALA A 157 2.11 59.71 20.32
CA ALA A 157 2.67 60.89 20.95
C ALA A 157 1.58 61.74 21.62
N ARG A 158 1.76 62.08 22.90
CA ARG A 158 0.98 63.11 23.59
C ARG A 158 1.91 64.29 23.88
N ILE A 159 1.85 65.31 23.03
CA ILE A 159 2.48 66.62 23.24
C ILE A 159 1.79 67.27 24.44
N ARG A 160 2.58 67.72 25.42
CA ARG A 160 2.12 68.51 26.56
C ARG A 160 2.04 69.99 26.13
N SER A 161 0.87 70.58 26.34
CA SER A 161 0.69 72.03 26.40
C SER A 161 0.64 72.45 27.88
N CYS A 162 1.43 73.49 28.20
CA CYS A 162 1.42 74.44 29.31
C CYS A 162 2.86 74.69 29.78
#